data_AF-A0A2K9DXP4-F1
#
_entry.id   AF-A0A2K9DXP4-F1
#
_cell.length_a   1.000
_cell.length_b   1.000
_cell.length_c   1.000
_cell.angle_alpha   90.00
_cell.angle_beta   90.00
_cell.angle_gamma   90.00
#
_symmetry.space_group_name_H-M   'P 1'
#
loop_
_entity.id
_entity.type
_entity.pdbx_description
1 polymer ?
#
loop_
_entity_poly.entity_id
_entity_poly.type
_entity_poly.pdbx_seq_one_letter_code
_entity_poly.pdbx_strand_id
1 'polypeptide(L)'
;MPISREHACDLRPWAGLQDYERVGTTDQRARTAHVLVWVGTVVGVVALLFTAWAFFWKTPAQQADSAEPTAAASASATGAAVPSPAPAGEIWHAGWGPKRDTFTGKHPAGYAVLNSITDNPAVGDERNFVRVRTAGEGEFRDYIRAKPGDELELMVYMANDAADNLDGTAATIHGLQAEFYFPPVGTDNGVAVTLRGKNVAEVWDGATVLSDVPIQLRPIAGSMSMYTNAGDWPIDMGASLSVVTLGWEKQDGEFPVGYAADGKYRGNGYLQLRLSVVQAG
;
A
#
# COMPACT_ATOMS: atom_id res chain seq x y z
N MET A 1 -6.04 -37.03 -34.79
CA MET A 1 -5.51 -36.77 -33.44
C MET A 1 -5.14 -35.30 -33.35
N PRO A 2 -5.93 -34.44 -32.68
CA PRO A 2 -5.46 -33.14 -32.27
C PRO A 2 -4.98 -33.18 -30.81
N ILE A 3 -3.87 -32.50 -30.58
CA ILE A 3 -3.13 -32.39 -29.32
C ILE A 3 -3.94 -31.49 -28.36
N SER A 4 -4.21 -31.97 -27.14
CA SER A 4 -4.87 -31.18 -26.11
C SER A 4 -3.93 -30.07 -25.63
N ARG A 5 -4.45 -28.84 -25.61
CA ARG A 5 -3.90 -27.74 -24.82
C ARG A 5 -4.63 -27.73 -23.50
N GLU A 6 -4.03 -28.31 -22.48
CA GLU A 6 -4.39 -28.05 -21.08
C GLU A 6 -3.11 -27.66 -20.38
N HIS A 7 -3.08 -26.43 -19.87
CA HIS A 7 -2.32 -25.91 -18.72
C HIS A 7 -2.55 -24.39 -18.71
N ALA A 8 -3.81 -23.99 -18.54
CA ALA A 8 -4.11 -22.64 -18.05
C ALA A 8 -3.74 -22.65 -16.57
N CYS A 9 -2.64 -21.96 -16.21
CA CYS A 9 -2.37 -21.61 -14.82
C CYS A 9 -3.54 -20.80 -14.31
N ASP A 10 -4.26 -21.37 -13.35
CA ASP A 10 -5.28 -20.73 -12.53
C ASP A 10 -4.58 -19.73 -11.59
N LEU A 11 -4.18 -18.58 -12.14
CA LEU A 11 -3.79 -17.43 -11.36
C LEU A 11 -5.09 -16.87 -10.78
N ARG A 12 -5.38 -17.18 -9.51
CA ARG A 12 -6.40 -16.44 -8.77
C ARG A 12 -5.84 -15.03 -8.53
N PRO A 13 -6.34 -13.97 -9.19
CA PRO A 13 -6.14 -12.63 -8.67
C PRO A 13 -6.77 -12.54 -7.29
N TRP A 14 -6.25 -11.65 -6.46
CA TRP A 14 -6.79 -11.32 -5.15
C TRP A 14 -8.31 -11.09 -5.27
N ALA A 15 -9.12 -12.08 -4.88
CA ALA A 15 -10.58 -12.06 -5.02
C ALA A 15 -11.25 -10.95 -4.17
N GLY A 16 -10.48 -10.15 -3.43
CA GLY A 16 -10.98 -9.06 -2.60
C GLY A 16 -10.96 -7.67 -3.25
N LEU A 17 -10.34 -7.48 -4.42
CA LEU A 17 -10.24 -6.15 -5.05
C LEU A 17 -11.46 -5.79 -5.91
N GLN A 18 -12.14 -6.76 -6.53
CA GLN A 18 -13.34 -6.49 -7.36
C GLN A 18 -14.63 -6.35 -6.54
N ASP A 19 -14.71 -6.98 -5.37
CA ASP A 19 -15.96 -7.02 -4.57
C ASP A 19 -16.19 -5.76 -3.70
N TYR A 20 -15.19 -4.90 -3.52
CA TYR A 20 -15.34 -3.65 -2.75
C TYR A 20 -16.19 -2.60 -3.47
N GLU A 21 -16.22 -2.60 -4.81
CA GLU A 21 -16.90 -1.58 -5.63
C GLU A 21 -18.44 -1.55 -5.44
N ARG A 22 -19.05 -2.61 -4.88
CA ARG A 22 -20.51 -2.69 -4.69
C ARG A 22 -21.00 -2.22 -3.31
N VAL A 23 -20.15 -2.22 -2.29
CA VAL A 23 -20.58 -1.90 -0.91
C VAL A 23 -20.56 -0.39 -0.65
N GLY A 24 -19.65 0.36 -1.28
CA GLY A 24 -19.51 1.81 -1.10
C GLY A 24 -20.60 2.68 -1.76
N THR A 25 -21.37 2.15 -2.71
CA THR A 25 -22.28 2.96 -3.56
C THR A 25 -23.76 2.81 -3.24
N THR A 26 -24.14 1.83 -2.40
CA THR A 26 -25.57 1.55 -2.13
C THR A 26 -26.17 2.50 -1.09
N ASP A 27 -25.37 3.03 -0.15
CA ASP A 27 -25.91 3.76 1.02
C ASP A 27 -26.01 5.30 0.84
N GLN A 28 -25.39 5.87 -0.20
CA GLN A 28 -25.47 7.33 -0.45
C GLN A 28 -26.57 7.76 -1.43
N ARG A 29 -27.16 6.84 -2.21
CA ARG A 29 -28.27 7.16 -3.15
C ARG A 29 -29.68 6.93 -2.58
N ALA A 30 -29.81 6.40 -1.36
CA ALA A 30 -31.10 6.08 -0.75
C ALA A 30 -31.69 7.18 0.16
N ARG A 31 -31.09 8.37 0.24
CA ARG A 31 -31.55 9.46 1.12
C ARG A 31 -32.24 10.62 0.39
N THR A 32 -33.05 10.32 -0.62
CA THR A 32 -33.94 11.33 -1.22
C THR A 32 -35.23 10.72 -1.78
N ALA A 33 -35.97 9.94 -0.98
CA ALA A 33 -37.36 9.59 -1.31
C ALA A 33 -38.12 9.10 -0.07
N HIS A 34 -39.11 9.90 0.36
CA HIS A 34 -40.33 9.52 1.08
C HIS A 34 -40.24 8.60 2.32
N VAL A 35 -40.41 9.16 3.52
CA VAL A 35 -41.37 8.60 4.51
C VAL A 35 -42.06 9.74 5.25
N LEU A 36 -43.33 9.95 4.90
CA LEU A 36 -44.32 10.71 5.65
C LEU A 36 -45.16 9.68 6.43
N VAL A 37 -45.43 9.99 7.70
CA VAL A 37 -46.46 9.42 8.58
C VAL A 37 -46.23 7.98 9.08
N TRP A 38 -45.95 7.84 10.39
CA TRP A 38 -46.88 7.24 11.35
C TRP A 38 -46.52 7.65 12.79
N VAL A 39 -47.49 8.30 13.44
CA VAL A 39 -47.51 8.66 14.86
C VAL A 39 -47.92 7.41 15.65
N GLY A 40 -47.23 7.10 16.76
CA GLY A 40 -47.68 6.03 17.64
C GLY A 40 -46.76 5.67 18.81
N THR A 41 -46.96 6.38 19.92
CA THR A 41 -46.74 5.96 21.32
C THR A 41 -45.32 6.03 21.92
N VAL A 42 -45.09 7.12 22.64
CA VAL A 42 -44.21 7.23 23.82
C VAL A 42 -44.98 6.69 25.04
N VAL A 43 -44.31 5.97 25.95
CA VAL A 43 -44.36 6.10 27.44
C VAL A 43 -43.75 4.86 28.13
N GLY A 44 -42.78 5.11 29.02
CA GLY A 44 -42.31 4.22 30.11
C GLY A 44 -41.25 3.19 29.69
N VAL A 45 -40.07 3.06 30.30
CA VAL A 45 -39.67 3.24 31.69
C VAL A 45 -38.14 3.38 31.74
N VAL A 46 -37.61 4.49 32.26
CA VAL A 46 -36.24 4.57 32.79
C VAL A 46 -36.33 5.25 34.13
N ALA A 47 -36.16 4.49 35.20
CA ALA A 47 -35.50 4.89 36.45
C ALA A 47 -35.62 3.75 37.46
N LEU A 48 -34.48 3.29 37.98
CA LEU A 48 -34.17 3.08 39.41
C LEU A 48 -33.21 1.90 39.61
N LEU A 49 -32.34 2.06 40.61
CA LEU A 49 -31.42 1.10 41.23
C LEU A 49 -30.08 0.98 40.46
N PHE A 50 -28.93 1.44 40.97
CA PHE A 50 -28.37 1.10 42.27
C PHE A 50 -27.51 2.23 42.87
N THR A 51 -27.76 2.49 44.15
CA THR A 51 -26.90 3.24 45.06
C THR A 51 -25.89 2.34 45.78
N ALA A 52 -24.71 2.92 46.00
CA ALA A 52 -23.81 2.73 47.15
C ALA A 52 -22.98 1.43 47.27
N TRP A 53 -21.67 1.58 47.03
CA TRP A 53 -20.68 1.16 48.02
C TRP A 53 -19.44 2.06 47.96
N ALA A 54 -19.12 2.72 49.08
CA ALA A 54 -17.95 3.56 49.26
C ALA A 54 -17.11 2.96 50.40
N PHE A 55 -15.82 2.69 50.17
CA PHE A 55 -14.77 2.53 51.20
C PHE A 55 -13.41 2.73 50.49
N PHE A 56 -12.89 3.95 50.43
CA PHE A 56 -11.90 4.57 51.34
C PHE A 56 -10.52 3.86 51.41
N TRP A 57 -9.51 4.42 50.73
CA TRP A 57 -8.16 4.69 51.29
C TRP A 57 -7.36 5.70 50.43
N LYS A 58 -6.98 6.81 51.10
CA LYS A 58 -5.76 7.66 50.99
C LYS A 58 -5.49 8.58 49.76
N THR A 59 -5.58 9.90 50.03
CA THR A 59 -5.09 11.13 49.34
C THR A 59 -3.54 11.25 49.31
N PRO A 60 -2.85 12.23 48.64
CA PRO A 60 -3.21 13.65 48.30
C PRO A 60 -2.95 14.05 46.80
N ALA A 61 -3.74 14.91 46.15
CA ALA A 61 -3.81 16.40 46.10
C ALA A 61 -2.88 17.12 45.07
N GLN A 62 -3.49 18.11 44.38
CA GLN A 62 -2.96 19.24 43.58
C GLN A 62 -2.62 18.96 42.10
N GLN A 63 -3.38 19.44 41.09
CA GLN A 63 -3.73 20.82 40.64
C GLN A 63 -2.76 21.39 39.60
N ALA A 64 -3.24 21.54 38.37
CA ALA A 64 -2.73 22.39 37.30
C ALA A 64 -3.94 22.72 36.40
N ASP A 65 -4.65 23.80 36.67
CA ASP A 65 -4.45 25.16 36.16
C ASP A 65 -4.72 25.29 34.65
N SER A 66 -5.76 26.08 34.37
CA SER A 66 -6.31 26.35 33.04
C SER A 66 -5.61 27.56 32.43
N ALA A 67 -5.11 27.43 31.22
CA ALA A 67 -4.79 28.58 30.36
C ALA A 67 -4.90 28.17 28.89
N GLU A 68 -5.96 28.64 28.24
CA GLU A 68 -6.03 28.78 26.79
C GLU A 68 -5.29 30.08 26.40
N PRO A 69 -4.60 30.11 25.25
CA PRO A 69 -4.75 31.28 24.39
C PRO A 69 -4.86 30.95 22.90
N THR A 70 -5.96 31.44 22.32
CA THR A 70 -6.06 32.23 21.07
C THR A 70 -5.18 31.89 19.86
N ALA A 71 -5.87 31.62 18.75
CA ALA A 71 -5.35 31.61 17.39
C ALA A 71 -4.75 32.95 16.94
N ALA A 72 -3.59 32.90 16.27
CA ALA A 72 -3.19 33.82 15.21
C ALA A 72 -2.08 33.19 14.36
N ALA A 73 -2.34 33.09 13.05
CA ALA A 73 -1.39 32.64 12.04
C ALA A 73 -0.22 33.63 11.90
N SER A 74 0.99 33.12 11.67
CA SER A 74 2.08 33.84 11.00
C SER A 74 3.02 32.83 10.37
N ALA A 75 3.10 32.87 9.04
CA ALA A 75 4.01 32.10 8.23
C ALA A 75 5.47 32.39 8.58
N SER A 76 6.30 31.35 8.58
CA SER A 76 7.74 31.46 8.36
C SER A 76 8.17 30.23 7.57
N ALA A 77 8.25 30.42 6.25
CA ALA A 77 8.93 29.52 5.35
C ALA A 77 10.44 29.68 5.54
N THR A 78 11.10 28.66 6.08
CA THR A 78 12.56 28.53 6.02
C THR A 78 12.94 27.06 5.96
N GLY A 79 13.56 26.65 4.86
CA GLY A 79 14.36 25.43 4.75
C GLY A 79 13.62 24.20 4.27
N ALA A 80 13.38 24.10 2.97
CA ALA A 80 13.20 22.79 2.34
C ALA A 80 14.51 22.00 2.53
N ALA A 81 14.54 21.14 3.53
CA ALA A 81 15.54 20.09 3.61
C ALA A 81 15.23 19.13 2.45
N VAL A 82 16.17 19.02 1.52
CA VAL A 82 16.17 17.96 0.51
C VAL A 82 16.12 16.62 1.27
N PRO A 83 15.14 15.74 1.04
CA PRO A 83 15.14 14.43 1.69
C PRO A 83 16.39 13.66 1.25
N SER A 84 17.10 13.13 2.24
CA SER A 84 18.31 12.33 2.06
C SER A 84 18.00 11.08 1.25
N PRO A 85 18.82 10.71 0.24
CA PRO A 85 18.69 9.41 -0.40
C PRO A 85 18.81 8.29 0.64
N ALA A 86 18.16 7.15 0.38
CA ALA A 86 18.32 5.94 1.18
C ALA A 86 19.82 5.63 1.40
N PRO A 87 20.27 5.35 2.64
CA PRO A 87 21.68 5.06 2.90
C PRO A 87 22.11 3.81 2.14
N ALA A 88 23.10 3.95 1.26
CA ALA A 88 23.71 2.82 0.58
C ALA A 88 24.52 1.98 1.58
N GLY A 89 24.21 0.69 1.72
CA GLY A 89 25.06 -0.28 2.43
C GLY A 89 24.44 -1.06 3.59
N GLU A 90 23.15 -0.88 3.91
CA GLU A 90 22.46 -1.73 4.89
C GLU A 90 21.76 -2.92 4.22
N ILE A 91 21.80 -4.07 4.88
CA ILE A 91 20.92 -5.21 4.56
C ILE A 91 19.53 -4.79 5.03
N TRP A 92 18.61 -4.59 4.08
CA TRP A 92 17.23 -4.22 4.39
C TRP A 92 16.49 -5.45 4.92
N HIS A 93 16.36 -5.53 6.24
CA HIS A 93 15.39 -6.42 6.87
C HIS A 93 13.99 -5.84 6.66
N ALA A 94 12.97 -6.69 6.48
CA ALA A 94 11.65 -6.25 6.08
C ALA A 94 11.11 -5.08 6.93
N GLY A 95 10.56 -4.08 6.26
CA GLY A 95 10.16 -2.81 6.85
C GLY A 95 10.21 -1.68 5.82
N TRP A 96 9.63 -0.54 6.20
CA TRP A 96 9.33 0.57 5.29
C TRP A 96 9.74 1.94 5.82
N GLY A 97 9.88 2.90 4.91
CA GLY A 97 10.15 4.28 5.23
C GLY A 97 9.91 5.24 4.05
N PRO A 98 10.24 6.53 4.23
CA PRO A 98 10.60 7.18 5.49
C PRO A 98 9.38 7.36 6.41
N LYS A 99 9.59 7.95 7.60
CA LYS A 99 8.49 8.51 8.38
C LYS A 99 7.85 9.64 7.59
N ARG A 100 6.53 9.60 7.44
CA ARG A 100 5.74 10.52 6.63
C ARG A 100 4.30 10.59 7.15
N ASP A 101 3.55 11.55 6.64
CA ASP A 101 2.11 11.64 6.89
C ASP A 101 1.41 10.38 6.38
N THR A 102 0.39 9.96 7.13
CA THR A 102 -0.41 8.78 6.83
C THR A 102 -1.88 9.13 6.86
N PHE A 103 -2.65 8.41 6.08
CA PHE A 103 -4.07 8.63 5.85
C PHE A 103 -4.84 7.34 6.12
N THR A 104 -6.17 7.43 6.06
CA THR A 104 -7.04 6.26 6.11
C THR A 104 -7.94 6.24 4.89
N GLY A 105 -8.50 5.08 4.54
CA GLY A 105 -9.44 4.98 3.43
C GLY A 105 -10.66 5.91 3.57
N LYS A 106 -11.03 6.25 4.82
CA LYS A 106 -12.10 7.21 5.12
C LYS A 106 -11.65 8.68 5.03
N HIS A 107 -10.37 8.94 5.23
CA HIS A 107 -9.78 10.27 5.22
C HIS A 107 -8.51 10.28 4.33
N PRO A 108 -8.68 10.10 3.01
CA PRO A 108 -7.57 10.07 2.05
C PRO A 108 -6.90 11.44 1.92
N ALA A 109 -5.74 11.47 1.25
CA ALA A 109 -4.96 12.69 1.10
C ALA A 109 -5.63 13.70 0.16
N GLY A 110 -5.44 14.99 0.45
CA GLY A 110 -5.91 16.08 -0.42
C GLY A 110 -5.00 16.35 -1.63
N TYR A 111 -3.97 15.53 -1.84
CA TYR A 111 -2.92 15.71 -2.85
C TYR A 111 -2.32 14.34 -3.21
N ALA A 112 -1.62 14.26 -4.35
CA ALA A 112 -0.96 13.05 -4.81
C ALA A 112 0.07 12.55 -3.77
N VAL A 113 -0.03 11.30 -3.33
CA VAL A 113 0.88 10.71 -2.33
C VAL A 113 0.95 9.19 -2.51
N LEU A 114 2.12 8.61 -2.26
CA LEU A 114 2.35 7.18 -2.39
C LEU A 114 2.03 6.42 -1.10
N ASN A 115 1.25 5.35 -1.21
CA ASN A 115 1.23 4.20 -0.27
C ASN A 115 1.20 4.60 1.21
N SER A 116 0.24 5.40 1.59
CA SER A 116 0.09 6.15 2.83
C SER A 116 -1.17 5.83 3.61
N ILE A 117 -2.12 5.09 3.02
CA ILE A 117 -3.30 4.57 3.72
C ILE A 117 -2.89 3.42 4.67
N THR A 118 -3.31 3.52 5.93
CA THR A 118 -2.93 2.53 6.97
C THR A 118 -3.95 1.40 7.18
N ASP A 119 -5.14 1.53 6.60
CA ASP A 119 -6.28 0.65 6.85
C ASP A 119 -6.96 0.17 5.54
N ASN A 120 -6.16 -0.04 4.48
CA ASN A 120 -6.69 -0.58 3.23
C ASN A 120 -7.23 -2.00 3.48
N PRO A 121 -8.50 -2.29 3.14
CA PRO A 121 -9.12 -3.57 3.45
C PRO A 121 -8.53 -4.75 2.65
N ALA A 122 -7.93 -4.49 1.49
CA ALA A 122 -7.32 -5.52 0.65
C ALA A 122 -5.87 -5.82 1.06
N VAL A 123 -5.06 -4.79 1.34
CA VAL A 123 -3.62 -4.96 1.57
C VAL A 123 -3.15 -4.63 2.99
N GLY A 124 -4.00 -4.01 3.82
CA GLY A 124 -3.67 -3.55 5.17
C GLY A 124 -3.00 -2.19 5.17
N ASP A 125 -1.86 -2.09 5.87
CA ASP A 125 -1.03 -0.90 5.88
C ASP A 125 -0.22 -0.83 4.59
N GLU A 126 -0.53 0.14 3.72
CA GLU A 126 0.08 0.25 2.40
C GLU A 126 1.54 0.67 2.44
N ARG A 127 2.04 1.10 3.59
CA ARG A 127 3.48 1.37 3.75
C ARG A 127 4.29 0.08 3.66
N ASN A 128 3.68 -1.07 3.99
CA ASN A 128 4.20 -2.40 3.69
C ASN A 128 3.69 -2.85 2.30
N PHE A 129 4.42 -2.46 1.27
CA PHE A 129 4.08 -2.67 -0.12
C PHE A 129 4.98 -3.66 -0.88
N VAL A 130 6.07 -4.14 -0.31
CA VAL A 130 6.98 -5.13 -0.90
C VAL A 130 6.81 -6.45 -0.19
N ARG A 131 6.41 -7.48 -0.93
CA ARG A 131 6.18 -8.82 -0.36
C ARG A 131 6.67 -9.90 -1.31
N VAL A 132 6.98 -11.07 -0.77
CA VAL A 132 7.52 -12.20 -1.52
C VAL A 132 6.73 -13.49 -1.21
N ARG A 133 6.68 -14.39 -2.19
CA ARG A 133 6.20 -15.77 -2.02
C ARG A 133 7.01 -16.74 -2.88
N THR A 134 6.82 -18.04 -2.65
CA THR A 134 7.25 -19.07 -3.60
C THR A 134 6.45 -18.92 -4.89
N ALA A 135 7.10 -18.99 -6.06
CA ALA A 135 6.43 -18.77 -7.33
C ALA A 135 5.27 -19.76 -7.52
N GLY A 136 4.07 -19.24 -7.79
CA GLY A 136 2.85 -20.05 -7.96
C GLY A 136 2.26 -20.66 -6.69
N GLU A 137 2.83 -20.39 -5.52
CA GLU A 137 2.43 -21.04 -4.26
C GLU A 137 2.28 -20.05 -3.10
N GLY A 138 1.26 -20.29 -2.26
CA GLY A 138 1.11 -19.60 -0.98
C GLY A 138 0.74 -18.10 -1.07
N GLU A 139 0.86 -17.45 0.09
CA GLU A 139 0.53 -16.04 0.31
C GLU A 139 1.80 -15.18 0.27
N PHE A 140 1.65 -13.94 -0.18
CA PHE A 140 2.69 -12.92 -0.10
C PHE A 140 2.99 -12.54 1.36
N ARG A 141 4.26 -12.51 1.73
CA ARG A 141 4.74 -12.21 3.09
C ARG A 141 5.98 -11.33 3.05
N ASP A 142 6.27 -10.68 4.18
CA ASP A 142 7.46 -9.86 4.38
C ASP A 142 8.73 -10.72 4.52
N TYR A 143 8.56 -11.98 4.96
CA TYR A 143 9.65 -12.93 5.17
C TYR A 143 9.29 -14.28 4.59
N ILE A 144 10.24 -14.91 3.89
CA ILE A 144 10.12 -16.29 3.43
C ILE A 144 11.44 -17.03 3.62
N ARG A 145 11.36 -18.35 3.80
CA ARG A 145 12.51 -19.24 3.73
C ARG A 145 12.59 -19.88 2.35
N ALA A 146 13.76 -19.84 1.72
CA ALA A 146 14.01 -20.45 0.42
C ALA A 146 15.35 -21.18 0.40
N LYS A 147 15.49 -22.14 -0.52
CA LYS A 147 16.73 -22.88 -0.77
C LYS A 147 17.21 -22.62 -2.21
N PRO A 148 18.50 -22.86 -2.50
CA PRO A 148 18.99 -22.80 -3.86
C PRO A 148 18.15 -23.66 -4.83
N GLY A 149 17.83 -23.08 -5.98
CA GLY A 149 16.99 -23.70 -7.00
C GLY A 149 15.50 -23.33 -6.92
N ASP A 150 15.05 -22.70 -5.83
CA ASP A 150 13.67 -22.19 -5.75
C ASP A 150 13.49 -20.97 -6.68
N GLU A 151 12.27 -20.79 -7.19
CA GLU A 151 11.80 -19.55 -7.80
C GLU A 151 10.84 -18.85 -6.85
N LEU A 152 10.98 -17.52 -6.76
CA LEU A 152 10.15 -16.66 -5.95
C LEU A 152 9.38 -15.68 -6.84
N GLU A 153 8.24 -15.20 -6.34
CA GLU A 153 7.52 -14.06 -6.89
C GLU A 153 7.59 -12.91 -5.89
N LEU A 154 8.17 -11.80 -6.32
CA LEU A 154 8.14 -10.50 -5.65
C LEU A 154 6.91 -9.73 -6.12
N MET A 155 6.19 -9.12 -5.18
CA MET A 155 5.13 -8.16 -5.44
C MET A 155 5.51 -6.79 -4.89
N VAL A 156 5.23 -5.75 -5.66
CA VAL A 156 5.31 -4.35 -5.23
C VAL A 156 3.92 -3.72 -5.42
N TYR A 157 3.23 -3.41 -4.33
CA TYR A 157 1.96 -2.69 -4.36
C TYR A 157 2.22 -1.19 -4.54
N MET A 158 1.44 -0.50 -5.37
CA MET A 158 1.51 0.95 -5.51
C MET A 158 0.11 1.52 -5.47
N ALA A 159 -0.04 2.61 -4.74
CA ALA A 159 -1.26 3.40 -4.71
C ALA A 159 -0.94 4.90 -4.72
N ASN A 160 -1.79 5.66 -5.41
CA ASN A 160 -1.90 7.09 -5.26
C ASN A 160 -3.10 7.36 -4.34
N ASP A 161 -2.82 7.74 -3.10
CA ASP A 161 -3.85 7.87 -2.05
C ASP A 161 -4.43 9.27 -1.93
N ALA A 162 -4.30 10.05 -3.00
CA ALA A 162 -5.17 11.19 -3.19
C ALA A 162 -6.64 10.73 -3.11
N ALA A 163 -7.51 11.59 -2.59
CA ALA A 163 -8.94 11.31 -2.55
C ALA A 163 -9.48 11.08 -3.98
N ASP A 164 -10.37 10.10 -4.12
CA ASP A 164 -10.91 9.66 -5.43
C ASP A 164 -11.76 10.72 -6.14
N ASN A 165 -12.26 11.69 -5.39
CA ASN A 165 -12.95 12.87 -5.90
C ASN A 165 -12.01 13.95 -6.43
N LEU A 166 -10.68 13.77 -6.28
CA LEU A 166 -9.68 14.58 -6.95
C LEU A 166 -9.42 13.99 -8.34
N ASP A 167 -9.33 14.85 -9.34
CA ASP A 167 -8.97 14.45 -10.70
C ASP A 167 -8.01 15.45 -11.35
N GLY A 168 -7.49 15.07 -12.51
CA GLY A 168 -6.61 15.90 -13.31
C GLY A 168 -5.16 15.96 -12.81
N THR A 169 -4.38 16.82 -13.46
CA THR A 169 -2.91 16.84 -13.38
C THR A 169 -2.37 17.01 -11.96
N ALA A 170 -3.00 17.83 -11.12
CA ALA A 170 -2.49 18.08 -9.76
C ALA A 170 -2.59 16.86 -8.84
N ALA A 171 -3.55 15.97 -9.09
CA ALA A 171 -3.78 14.76 -8.30
C ALA A 171 -3.07 13.53 -8.89
N THR A 172 -2.52 13.62 -10.11
CA THR A 172 -1.77 12.54 -10.74
C THR A 172 -0.33 12.50 -10.23
N ILE A 173 0.20 11.30 -9.96
CA ILE A 173 1.64 11.12 -9.77
C ILE A 173 2.30 11.08 -11.14
N HIS A 174 3.29 11.94 -11.34
CA HIS A 174 4.02 12.07 -12.60
C HIS A 174 5.41 11.46 -12.53
N GLY A 175 5.82 10.77 -13.59
CA GLY A 175 7.13 10.13 -13.67
C GLY A 175 7.34 9.08 -12.58
N LEU A 176 6.31 8.28 -12.27
CA LEU A 176 6.42 7.19 -11.29
C LEU A 176 7.48 6.19 -11.73
N GLN A 177 8.37 5.85 -10.78
CA GLN A 177 9.46 4.89 -10.96
C GLN A 177 9.55 3.96 -9.75
N ALA A 178 9.92 2.71 -10.01
CA ALA A 178 10.39 1.76 -9.01
C ALA A 178 11.89 1.54 -9.19
N GLU A 179 12.65 1.69 -8.11
CA GLU A 179 14.07 1.39 -8.04
C GLU A 179 14.28 0.14 -7.19
N PHE A 180 14.90 -0.89 -7.78
CA PHE A 180 15.10 -2.19 -7.14
C PHE A 180 16.53 -2.33 -6.62
N TYR A 181 16.64 -2.76 -5.37
CA TYR A 181 17.90 -3.13 -4.74
C TYR A 181 17.88 -4.61 -4.33
N PHE A 182 18.80 -5.36 -4.94
CA PHE A 182 19.11 -6.74 -4.58
C PHE A 182 20.50 -6.74 -3.92
N PRO A 183 20.58 -6.96 -2.59
CA PRO A 183 21.84 -7.10 -1.89
C PRO A 183 22.72 -8.19 -2.51
N PRO A 184 24.04 -8.11 -2.29
CA PRO A 184 24.95 -9.21 -2.62
C PRO A 184 24.64 -10.46 -1.79
N VAL A 185 25.43 -11.51 -1.99
CA VAL A 185 25.30 -12.82 -1.33
C VAL A 185 25.09 -12.72 0.18
N GLY A 186 24.12 -13.47 0.72
CA GLY A 186 23.85 -13.56 2.16
C GLY A 186 22.89 -14.70 2.52
N THR A 187 22.80 -15.03 3.81
CA THR A 187 21.81 -15.99 4.36
C THR A 187 20.49 -15.33 4.78
N ASP A 188 20.52 -14.01 4.95
CA ASP A 188 19.37 -13.12 5.13
C ASP A 188 19.47 -12.08 4.02
N ASN A 189 18.83 -12.38 2.88
CA ASN A 189 18.95 -11.58 1.68
C ASN A 189 17.65 -10.78 1.47
N GLY A 190 17.73 -9.47 1.73
CA GLY A 190 16.61 -8.54 1.52
C GLY A 190 16.33 -8.31 0.04
N VAL A 191 15.13 -7.84 -0.28
CA VAL A 191 14.82 -7.16 -1.54
C VAL A 191 14.19 -5.85 -1.13
N ALA A 192 14.77 -4.73 -1.55
CA ALA A 192 14.22 -3.41 -1.28
C ALA A 192 13.77 -2.74 -2.56
N VAL A 193 12.64 -2.03 -2.51
CA VAL A 193 12.10 -1.26 -3.62
C VAL A 193 11.80 0.15 -3.15
N THR A 194 12.33 1.13 -3.87
CA THR A 194 12.00 2.54 -3.67
C THR A 194 11.02 2.99 -4.76
N LEU A 195 9.88 3.53 -4.37
CA LEU A 195 8.95 4.21 -5.25
C LEU A 195 9.18 5.72 -5.18
N ARG A 196 9.27 6.37 -6.34
CA ARG A 196 9.45 7.83 -6.44
C ARG A 196 8.67 8.40 -7.61
N GLY A 197 8.29 9.67 -7.52
CA GLY A 197 7.70 10.43 -8.62
C GLY A 197 8.18 11.88 -8.59
N LYS A 198 7.90 12.63 -9.65
CA LYS A 198 8.34 14.03 -9.81
C LYS A 198 7.68 14.99 -8.82
N ASN A 199 6.47 14.66 -8.36
CA ASN A 199 5.64 15.50 -7.51
C ASN A 199 5.24 14.86 -6.18
N VAL A 200 5.85 13.72 -5.83
CA VAL A 200 5.61 13.01 -4.57
C VAL A 200 6.92 12.67 -3.88
N ALA A 201 6.90 12.57 -2.56
CA ALA A 201 8.06 12.12 -1.80
C ALA A 201 8.36 10.64 -2.11
N GLU A 202 9.65 10.26 -2.07
CA GLU A 202 10.05 8.86 -2.22
C GLU A 202 9.65 8.05 -0.99
N VAL A 203 9.31 6.78 -1.22
CA VAL A 203 9.01 5.79 -0.19
C VAL A 203 9.75 4.51 -0.51
N TRP A 204 10.18 3.77 0.50
CA TRP A 204 10.86 2.48 0.33
C TRP A 204 10.23 1.44 1.25
N ASP A 205 10.32 0.19 0.82
CA ASP A 205 9.95 -0.98 1.61
C ASP A 205 10.78 -2.18 1.15
N GLY A 206 10.82 -3.22 1.96
CA GLY A 206 11.53 -4.43 1.63
C GLY A 206 10.95 -5.69 2.22
N ALA A 207 11.31 -6.81 1.60
CA ALA A 207 11.02 -8.16 2.07
C ALA A 207 12.32 -8.95 2.21
N THR A 208 12.30 -10.00 3.03
CA THR A 208 13.49 -10.78 3.40
C THR A 208 13.36 -12.24 2.95
N VAL A 209 14.40 -12.74 2.30
CA VAL A 209 14.57 -14.17 1.96
C VAL A 209 15.62 -14.79 2.86
N LEU A 210 15.19 -15.71 3.71
CA LEU A 210 16.02 -16.47 4.65
C LEU A 210 16.48 -17.78 4.00
N SER A 211 17.73 -18.15 4.23
CA SER A 211 18.28 -19.44 3.78
C SER A 211 19.29 -20.02 4.77
N ASP A 212 19.47 -21.33 4.73
CA ASP A 212 20.45 -22.05 5.55
C ASP A 212 21.87 -21.97 4.96
N VAL A 213 21.99 -21.54 3.71
CA VAL A 213 23.26 -21.33 3.00
C VAL A 213 23.30 -19.93 2.38
N PRO A 214 24.48 -19.36 2.12
CA PRO A 214 24.57 -18.09 1.41
C PRO A 214 23.92 -18.18 0.02
N ILE A 215 22.99 -17.27 -0.26
CA ILE A 215 22.25 -17.18 -1.52
C ILE A 215 22.39 -15.80 -2.16
N GLN A 216 22.21 -15.77 -3.48
CA GLN A 216 22.00 -14.56 -4.27
C GLN A 216 20.61 -14.63 -4.92
N LEU A 217 19.85 -13.56 -4.81
CA LEU A 217 18.59 -13.39 -5.53
C LEU A 217 18.87 -12.79 -6.90
N ARG A 218 18.36 -13.42 -7.96
CA ARG A 218 18.55 -12.94 -9.34
C ARG A 218 17.20 -12.76 -10.04
N PRO A 219 16.87 -11.54 -10.50
CA PRO A 219 15.69 -11.33 -11.33
C PRO A 219 15.70 -12.19 -12.60
N ILE A 220 14.55 -12.76 -12.93
CA ILE A 220 14.36 -13.50 -14.18
C ILE A 220 13.94 -12.49 -15.26
N ALA A 221 14.79 -12.32 -16.28
CA ALA A 221 14.55 -11.37 -17.36
C ALA A 221 13.21 -11.64 -18.07
N GLY A 222 12.46 -10.58 -18.36
CA GLY A 222 11.17 -10.64 -19.03
C GLY A 222 10.01 -11.19 -18.18
N SER A 223 10.22 -11.43 -16.88
CA SER A 223 9.18 -11.93 -15.99
C SER A 223 8.36 -10.83 -15.29
N MET A 224 8.71 -9.56 -15.51
CA MET A 224 8.07 -8.44 -14.82
C MET A 224 6.78 -8.03 -15.52
N SER A 225 5.69 -7.93 -14.75
CA SER A 225 4.38 -7.49 -15.24
C SER A 225 3.74 -6.51 -14.27
N MET A 226 2.97 -5.58 -14.81
CA MET A 226 2.12 -4.66 -14.07
C MET A 226 0.67 -5.13 -14.16
N TYR A 227 -0.05 -4.98 -13.05
CA TYR A 227 -1.46 -5.33 -12.91
C TYR A 227 -2.19 -4.12 -12.34
N THR A 228 -3.14 -3.58 -13.11
CA THR A 228 -4.06 -2.54 -12.64
C THR A 228 -5.46 -2.83 -13.15
N ASN A 229 -6.43 -2.01 -12.76
CA ASN A 229 -7.78 -2.13 -13.31
C ASN A 229 -7.84 -1.81 -14.83
N ALA A 230 -6.85 -1.13 -15.41
CA ALA A 230 -6.75 -0.96 -16.87
C ALA A 230 -6.46 -2.29 -17.59
N GLY A 231 -5.83 -3.24 -16.91
CA GLY A 231 -5.43 -4.55 -17.43
C GLY A 231 -4.07 -5.00 -16.91
N ASP A 232 -3.54 -6.04 -17.56
CA ASP A 232 -2.23 -6.60 -17.24
C ASP A 232 -1.30 -6.41 -18.44
N TRP A 233 -0.07 -5.95 -18.21
CA TRP A 233 0.92 -5.80 -19.28
C TRP A 233 2.34 -6.08 -18.80
N PRO A 234 3.21 -6.57 -19.69
CA PRO A 234 4.62 -6.74 -19.38
C PRO A 234 5.27 -5.37 -19.17
N ILE A 235 6.29 -5.36 -18.31
CA ILE A 235 7.14 -4.20 -18.08
C ILE A 235 8.49 -4.44 -18.77
N ASP A 236 8.94 -3.45 -19.55
CA ASP A 236 10.31 -3.45 -20.03
C ASP A 236 11.23 -3.07 -18.86
N MET A 237 12.00 -4.06 -18.43
CA MET A 237 12.95 -4.01 -17.33
C MET A 237 14.22 -3.22 -17.69
N GLY A 238 14.45 -2.96 -18.98
CA GLY A 238 15.71 -2.43 -19.48
C GLY A 238 16.89 -3.36 -19.20
N ALA A 239 18.11 -2.86 -19.45
CA ALA A 239 19.33 -3.65 -19.29
C ALA A 239 19.79 -3.83 -17.83
N SER A 240 19.37 -2.93 -16.92
CA SER A 240 19.96 -2.82 -15.58
C SER A 240 19.02 -3.22 -14.45
N LEU A 241 17.70 -3.24 -14.68
CA LEU A 241 16.66 -3.44 -13.65
C LEU A 241 16.68 -2.49 -12.45
N SER A 242 17.70 -1.65 -12.33
CA SER A 242 17.89 -0.76 -11.20
C SER A 242 16.73 0.20 -11.07
N VAL A 243 16.26 0.78 -12.18
CA VAL A 243 15.14 1.74 -12.19
C VAL A 243 14.21 1.43 -13.34
N VAL A 244 12.92 1.36 -13.04
CA VAL A 244 11.86 1.00 -13.97
C VAL A 244 10.77 2.07 -13.91
N THR A 245 10.47 2.70 -15.05
CA THR A 245 9.29 3.58 -15.17
C THR A 245 8.03 2.74 -15.04
N LEU A 246 7.02 3.27 -14.36
CA LEU A 246 5.72 2.62 -14.13
C LEU A 246 4.59 3.51 -14.68
N GLY A 247 3.36 3.02 -14.67
CA GLY A 247 2.19 3.82 -15.00
C GLY A 247 0.91 2.99 -14.89
N TRP A 248 -0.25 3.64 -14.96
CA TRP A 248 -1.53 2.98 -14.70
C TRP A 248 -2.13 2.23 -15.88
N GLU A 249 -1.79 2.60 -17.12
CA GLU A 249 -2.25 1.91 -18.35
C GLU A 249 -1.08 1.34 -19.16
N LYS A 250 0.09 1.96 -19.01
CA LYS A 250 1.29 1.70 -19.80
C LYS A 250 2.50 2.27 -19.07
N GLN A 251 3.68 1.99 -19.59
CA GLN A 251 4.95 2.39 -19.01
C GLN A 251 5.32 3.85 -19.34
N ASP A 252 4.53 4.84 -18.90
CA ASP A 252 4.67 6.27 -19.25
C ASP A 252 4.95 7.22 -18.09
N GLY A 253 4.95 6.73 -16.85
CA GLY A 253 5.16 7.53 -15.64
C GLY A 253 3.88 8.09 -15.04
N GLU A 254 2.71 7.90 -15.65
CA GLU A 254 1.47 8.54 -15.22
C GLU A 254 0.64 7.59 -14.36
N PHE A 255 0.42 8.00 -13.10
CA PHE A 255 -0.37 7.23 -12.13
C PHE A 255 -1.48 8.11 -11.54
N PRO A 256 -2.63 8.21 -12.23
CA PRO A 256 -3.76 9.06 -11.85
C PRO A 256 -4.51 8.49 -10.64
N VAL A 257 -5.50 9.24 -10.16
CA VAL A 257 -6.49 8.78 -9.15
C VAL A 257 -7.91 8.98 -9.68
N GLY A 258 -8.91 8.51 -8.93
CA GLY A 258 -10.32 8.62 -9.26
C GLY A 258 -10.79 7.51 -10.19
N TYR A 259 -11.71 7.81 -11.11
CA TYR A 259 -12.33 6.80 -11.97
C TYR A 259 -12.10 7.07 -13.46
N ALA A 260 -11.87 6.00 -14.22
CA ALA A 260 -11.85 6.04 -15.66
C ALA A 260 -13.26 6.17 -16.25
N ALA A 261 -13.34 6.51 -17.55
CA ALA A 261 -14.63 6.69 -18.23
C ALA A 261 -15.48 5.40 -18.28
N ASP A 262 -14.84 4.24 -18.20
CA ASP A 262 -15.47 2.92 -18.10
C ASP A 262 -15.88 2.53 -16.66
N GLY A 263 -15.69 3.45 -15.70
CA GLY A 263 -16.07 3.27 -14.30
C GLY A 263 -15.04 2.53 -13.45
N LYS A 264 -13.90 2.13 -14.01
CA LYS A 264 -12.85 1.45 -13.25
C LYS A 264 -12.07 2.42 -12.38
N TYR A 265 -11.78 2.02 -11.14
CA TYR A 265 -10.92 2.80 -10.26
C TYR A 265 -9.49 2.90 -10.81
N ARG A 266 -8.93 4.10 -10.72
CA ARG A 266 -7.54 4.45 -11.05
C ARG A 266 -6.74 4.64 -9.78
N GLY A 267 -5.42 4.51 -9.87
CA GLY A 267 -4.55 4.91 -8.77
C GLY A 267 -4.22 3.81 -7.79
N ASN A 268 -4.44 2.55 -8.17
CA ASN A 268 -3.77 1.43 -7.54
C ASN A 268 -3.35 0.37 -8.57
N GLY A 269 -2.43 -0.47 -8.15
CA GLY A 269 -1.94 -1.60 -8.91
C GLY A 269 -0.81 -2.31 -8.18
N TYR A 270 -0.31 -3.39 -8.78
CA TYR A 270 0.88 -4.05 -8.29
C TYR A 270 1.76 -4.53 -9.44
N LEU A 271 3.05 -4.57 -9.17
CA LEU A 271 4.06 -5.15 -10.05
C LEU A 271 4.39 -6.54 -9.50
N GLN A 272 4.57 -7.52 -10.39
CA GLN A 272 5.14 -8.81 -10.05
C GLN A 272 6.43 -9.05 -10.80
N LEU A 273 7.41 -9.66 -10.14
CA LEU A 273 8.71 -10.01 -10.69
C LEU A 273 9.12 -11.40 -10.19
N ARG A 274 9.60 -12.28 -11.08
CA ARG A 274 10.19 -13.54 -10.66
C ARG A 274 11.66 -13.41 -10.32
N LEU A 275 12.07 -14.09 -9.26
CA LEU A 275 13.45 -14.16 -8.79
C LEU A 275 13.88 -15.63 -8.74
N SER A 276 15.11 -15.91 -9.13
CA SER A 276 15.76 -17.21 -8.92
C SER A 276 16.67 -17.14 -7.69
N VAL A 277 16.61 -18.19 -6.86
CA VAL A 277 17.46 -18.33 -5.68
C VAL A 277 18.70 -19.15 -6.05
N VAL A 278 19.86 -18.53 -6.05
CA VAL A 278 21.12 -19.15 -6.47
C VAL A 278 22.05 -19.32 -5.27
N GLN A 279 22.62 -20.51 -5.07
CA GLN A 279 23.65 -20.69 -4.06
C GLN A 279 24.90 -19.88 -4.44
N ALA A 280 25.44 -19.14 -3.50
CA ALA A 280 26.77 -18.56 -3.68
C ALA A 280 27.83 -19.64 -3.46
N GLY A 281 28.75 -19.76 -4.43
CA GLY A 281 29.90 -20.66 -4.36
C GLY A 281 31.00 -20.15 -3.46
#